data_AF-A0AAV3Z6I8-F1
#
_entry.id   AF-A0AAV3Z6I8-F1
#
_cell.length_a   1.000
_cell.length_b   1.000
_cell.length_c   1.000
_cell.angle_alpha   90.00
_cell.angle_beta   90.00
_cell.angle_gamma   90.00
#
_symmetry.space_group_name_H-M   'P 1'
#
loop_
_entity.id
_entity.type
_entity.pdbx_description
1 polymer ?
#
loop_
_entity_poly.entity_id
_entity_poly.type
_entity_poly.pdbx_seq_one_letter_code
_entity_poly.pdbx_strand_id
1 'polypeptide(L)'
;MEFKPKKSRSLSIGRGKVDEATTFTVAEQKIPTVSQEPVKSLGRWYDSSMKDTRRGAETLELASESLLAIKKCGLEGKFKIWCLRFMLIPKLLWPLLVYDICSSKVEAIEAEVNKYTRKWLGVPPGLSNMAMYCRKAKLKLPIKYILRSINAAKQDYSPSSHP
;
A
#
# COMPACT_ATOMS: atom_id res chain seq x y z
N MET A 1 20.06 -2.82 28.11
CA MET A 1 18.68 -3.01 27.62
C MET A 1 18.23 -4.42 27.99
N GLU A 2 17.06 -4.58 28.59
CA GLU A 2 16.50 -5.90 28.90
C GLU A 2 15.55 -6.36 27.79
N PHE A 3 15.65 -7.64 27.42
CA PHE A 3 14.74 -8.26 26.46
C PHE A 3 13.33 -8.37 27.07
N LYS A 4 12.30 -8.06 26.28
CA LYS A 4 10.90 -8.07 26.73
C LYS A 4 10.11 -9.14 25.99
N PRO A 5 9.99 -10.38 26.53
CA PRO A 5 9.33 -11.51 25.86
C PRO A 5 7.90 -11.20 25.39
N LYS A 6 7.13 -10.47 26.21
CA LYS A 6 5.75 -10.05 25.87
C LYS A 6 5.64 -9.15 24.63
N LYS A 7 6.69 -8.40 24.28
CA LYS A 7 6.72 -7.53 23.08
C LYS A 7 7.29 -8.22 21.85
N SER A 8 7.88 -9.40 22.03
CA SER A 8 8.47 -10.21 20.98
C SER A 8 7.46 -11.22 20.45
N ARG A 9 7.65 -11.68 19.22
CA ARG A 9 6.92 -12.82 18.64
C ARG A 9 7.89 -13.80 18.00
N SER A 10 7.54 -15.08 18.06
CA SER A 10 8.30 -16.14 17.39
C SER A 10 7.50 -16.80 16.27
N LEU A 11 8.20 -17.19 15.22
CA LEU A 11 7.68 -18.01 14.13
C LEU A 11 8.73 -19.06 13.80
N SER A 12 8.36 -20.33 13.90
CA SER A 12 9.22 -21.46 13.51
C SER A 12 8.71 -22.03 12.19
N ILE A 13 9.63 -22.32 11.27
CA ILE A 13 9.31 -22.88 9.96
C ILE A 13 10.11 -24.16 9.77
N GLY A 14 9.40 -25.27 9.63
CA GLY A 14 9.98 -26.59 9.36
C GLY A 14 9.42 -27.15 8.06
N ARG A 15 10.28 -27.59 7.14
CA ARG A 15 9.88 -28.18 5.83
C ARG A 15 8.88 -27.29 5.06
N GLY A 16 9.08 -25.96 5.10
CA GLY A 16 8.24 -24.98 4.41
C GLY A 16 6.85 -24.75 5.01
N LYS A 17 6.56 -25.32 6.18
CA LYS A 17 5.30 -25.11 6.92
C LYS A 17 5.60 -24.49 8.29
N VAL A 18 4.63 -23.75 8.81
CA VAL A 18 4.70 -23.23 10.18
C VAL A 18 4.71 -24.40 11.14
N ASP A 19 5.72 -24.45 12.00
CA ASP A 19 5.82 -25.42 13.08
C ASP A 19 5.35 -24.77 14.38
N GLU A 20 4.17 -25.18 14.84
CA GLU A 20 3.54 -24.66 16.06
C GLU A 20 4.01 -25.36 17.33
N ALA A 21 4.72 -26.50 17.21
CA ALA A 21 5.22 -27.25 18.36
C ALA A 21 6.47 -26.61 18.97
N THR A 22 7.29 -25.95 18.15
CA THR A 22 8.50 -25.27 18.61
C THR A 22 8.14 -23.99 19.36
N THR A 23 8.57 -23.89 20.62
CA THR A 23 8.35 -22.71 21.46
C THR A 23 9.68 -22.18 22.00
N PHE A 24 9.77 -20.86 22.14
CA PHE A 24 10.97 -20.18 22.64
C PHE A 24 10.70 -19.55 24.00
N THR A 25 11.66 -19.67 24.90
CA THR A 25 11.63 -19.09 26.24
C THR A 25 12.85 -18.19 26.45
N VAL A 26 12.65 -17.05 27.11
CA VAL A 26 13.73 -16.15 27.53
C VAL A 26 13.43 -15.71 28.96
N ALA A 27 14.41 -15.88 29.87
CA ALA A 27 14.24 -15.59 31.30
C ALA A 27 12.98 -16.27 31.88
N GLU A 28 12.80 -17.57 31.59
CA GLU A 28 11.66 -18.40 32.00
C GLU A 28 10.27 -17.95 31.49
N GLN A 29 10.21 -16.88 30.69
CA GLN A 29 8.98 -16.42 30.06
C GLN A 29 8.89 -16.93 28.62
N LYS A 30 7.74 -17.53 28.29
CA LYS A 30 7.44 -17.98 26.93
C LYS A 30 7.18 -16.79 26.01
N ILE A 31 7.79 -16.81 24.83
CA ILE A 31 7.51 -15.85 23.77
C ILE A 31 6.24 -16.32 23.03
N PRO A 32 5.21 -15.47 22.90
CA PRO A 32 4.01 -15.83 22.14
C PRO A 32 4.32 -15.96 20.65
N THR A 33 3.65 -16.89 19.99
CA THR A 33 3.86 -17.13 18.55
C THR A 33 3.07 -16.12 17.71
N VAL A 34 3.54 -15.85 16.49
CA VAL A 34 2.83 -14.99 15.53
C VAL A 34 1.45 -15.56 15.15
N SER A 35 1.29 -16.89 15.18
CA SER A 35 -0.02 -17.54 14.95
C SER A 35 -1.04 -17.18 16.03
N GLN A 36 -0.61 -17.08 17.30
CA GLN A 36 -1.49 -16.76 18.43
C GLN A 36 -1.75 -15.26 18.51
N GLU A 37 -0.68 -14.46 18.42
CA GLU A 37 -0.74 -13.01 18.55
C GLU A 37 0.03 -12.36 17.40
N PRO A 38 -0.65 -12.08 16.26
CA PRO A 38 -0.07 -11.32 15.16
C PRO A 38 0.51 -10.00 15.64
N VAL A 39 1.62 -9.57 15.04
CA VAL A 39 2.33 -8.35 15.45
C VAL A 39 2.40 -7.34 14.33
N LYS A 40 2.28 -6.07 14.68
CA LYS A 40 2.49 -4.95 13.77
C LYS A 40 3.85 -4.33 14.04
N SER A 41 4.67 -4.23 12.99
CA SER A 41 5.96 -3.51 13.04
C SER A 41 6.10 -2.61 11.83
N LEU A 42 6.47 -1.35 12.05
CA LEU A 42 6.66 -0.32 11.00
C LEU A 42 5.46 -0.20 10.03
N GLY A 43 4.24 -0.38 10.53
CA GLY A 43 3.04 -0.33 9.70
C GLY A 43 2.67 -1.64 9.00
N ARG A 44 3.57 -2.63 8.99
CA ARG A 44 3.34 -3.97 8.42
C ARG A 44 2.79 -4.92 9.47
N TRP A 45 1.77 -5.68 9.11
CA TRP A 45 1.29 -6.81 9.91
C TRP A 45 2.01 -8.09 9.53
N TYR A 46 2.45 -8.82 10.55
CA TYR A 46 3.02 -10.15 10.45
C TYR A 46 2.03 -11.14 11.05
N ASP A 47 1.56 -12.07 10.21
CA ASP A 47 0.73 -13.21 10.60
C ASP A 47 1.43 -14.52 10.21
N SER A 48 0.88 -15.65 10.64
CA SER A 48 1.47 -16.97 10.37
C SER A 48 1.47 -17.34 8.88
N SER A 49 0.64 -16.69 8.06
CA SER A 49 0.60 -16.92 6.62
C SER A 49 1.84 -16.34 5.93
N MET A 50 2.40 -15.24 6.46
CA MET A 50 3.50 -14.48 5.85
C MET A 50 3.20 -14.03 4.40
N LYS A 51 1.93 -14.06 3.99
CA LYS A 51 1.47 -13.69 2.64
C LYS A 51 0.80 -12.34 2.65
N ASP A 52 1.15 -11.51 1.68
CA ASP A 52 0.59 -10.17 1.51
C ASP A 52 -0.66 -10.15 0.61
N THR A 53 -1.11 -11.31 0.09
CA THR A 53 -2.21 -11.39 -0.89
C THR A 53 -3.50 -10.75 -0.39
N ARG A 54 -3.84 -10.99 0.89
CA ARG A 54 -5.02 -10.40 1.57
C ARG A 54 -4.90 -8.88 1.65
N ARG A 55 -3.70 -8.37 1.96
CA ARG A 55 -3.43 -6.93 2.09
C ARG A 55 -3.60 -6.19 0.77
N GLY A 56 -3.25 -6.85 -0.34
CA GLY A 56 -3.54 -6.31 -1.66
C GLY A 56 -5.04 -6.19 -1.97
N ALA A 57 -5.88 -7.11 -1.47
CA ALA A 57 -7.34 -7.00 -1.64
C ALA A 57 -7.93 -5.88 -0.75
N GLU A 58 -7.53 -5.84 0.52
CA GLU A 58 -7.93 -4.79 1.47
C GLU A 58 -7.55 -3.38 0.95
N THR A 59 -6.39 -3.25 0.31
CA THR A 59 -5.94 -1.96 -0.27
C THR A 59 -6.80 -1.54 -1.47
N LEU A 60 -7.30 -2.49 -2.25
CA LEU A 60 -8.18 -2.22 -3.39
C LEU A 60 -9.57 -1.79 -2.90
N GLU A 61 -10.13 -2.50 -1.93
CA GLU A 61 -11.39 -2.10 -1.28
C GLU A 61 -11.28 -0.71 -0.66
N LEU A 62 -10.20 -0.44 0.08
CA LEU A 62 -9.92 0.87 0.65
C LEU A 62 -9.90 1.97 -0.41
N ALA A 63 -9.30 1.72 -1.58
CA ALA A 63 -9.27 2.67 -2.69
C ALA A 63 -10.68 2.94 -3.22
N SER A 64 -11.45 1.89 -3.49
CA SER A 64 -12.81 2.01 -4.03
C SER A 64 -13.75 2.72 -3.06
N GLU A 65 -13.72 2.37 -1.77
CA GLU A 65 -14.51 3.03 -0.72
C GLU A 65 -14.14 4.51 -0.57
N SER A 66 -12.85 4.82 -0.54
CA SER A 66 -12.39 6.19 -0.40
C SER A 66 -12.75 7.05 -1.62
N LEU A 67 -12.67 6.48 -2.83
CA LEU A 67 -13.12 7.16 -4.06
C LEU A 67 -14.63 7.42 -4.04
N LEU A 68 -15.42 6.47 -3.57
CA LEU A 68 -16.86 6.64 -3.39
C LEU A 68 -17.18 7.71 -2.36
N ALA A 69 -16.44 7.76 -1.25
CA ALA A 69 -16.60 8.81 -0.23
C ALA A 69 -16.30 10.21 -0.81
N ILE A 70 -15.20 10.36 -1.56
CA ILE A 70 -14.86 11.62 -2.23
C ILE A 70 -15.93 12.00 -3.26
N LYS A 71 -16.44 11.02 -4.03
CA LYS A 71 -17.52 11.25 -5.00
C LYS A 71 -18.77 11.83 -4.33
N LYS A 72 -19.16 11.26 -3.18
CA LYS A 72 -20.35 11.63 -2.38
C LYS A 72 -20.18 12.97 -1.65
N CYS A 73 -18.94 13.38 -1.37
CA CYS A 73 -18.67 14.70 -0.83
C CYS A 73 -19.19 15.75 -1.84
N GLY A 74 -20.09 16.65 -1.42
CA GLY A 74 -20.74 17.66 -2.28
C GLY A 74 -19.81 18.73 -2.88
N LEU A 75 -18.51 18.46 -2.94
CA LEU A 75 -17.47 19.34 -3.43
C LEU A 75 -17.46 19.44 -4.96
N GLU A 76 -16.98 20.57 -5.46
CA GLU A 76 -16.66 20.71 -6.89
C GLU A 76 -15.52 19.78 -7.32
N GLY A 77 -15.46 19.47 -8.62
CA GLY A 77 -14.47 18.56 -9.20
C GLY A 77 -13.01 18.93 -8.86
N LYS A 78 -12.67 20.22 -8.88
CA LYS A 78 -11.32 20.71 -8.53
C LYS A 78 -10.91 20.34 -7.10
N PHE A 79 -11.82 20.44 -6.14
CA PHE A 79 -11.57 20.09 -4.75
C PHE A 79 -11.54 18.57 -4.54
N LYS A 80 -12.33 17.80 -5.30
CA LYS A 80 -12.24 16.32 -5.29
C LYS A 80 -10.87 15.83 -5.77
N ILE A 81 -10.31 16.47 -6.79
CA ILE A 81 -8.95 16.18 -7.27
C ILE A 81 -7.90 16.56 -6.23
N TRP A 82 -8.11 17.67 -5.52
CA TRP A 82 -7.24 18.05 -4.41
C TRP A 82 -7.25 16.97 -3.31
N CYS A 83 -8.43 16.50 -2.89
CA CYS A 83 -8.56 15.40 -1.93
C CYS A 83 -7.90 14.11 -2.43
N LEU A 84 -8.09 13.78 -3.71
CA LEU A 84 -7.42 12.63 -4.33
C LEU A 84 -5.90 12.74 -4.20
N ARG A 85 -5.33 13.90 -4.60
CA ARG A 85 -3.89 14.12 -4.61
C ARG A 85 -3.27 14.09 -3.22
N PHE A 86 -3.86 14.82 -2.27
CA PHE A 86 -3.23 15.10 -0.98
C PHE A 86 -3.71 14.18 0.15
N MET A 87 -4.86 13.53 0.00
CA MET A 87 -5.38 12.63 1.03
C MET A 87 -5.33 11.18 0.56
N LEU A 88 -5.97 10.86 -0.57
CA LEU A 88 -6.13 9.46 -0.98
C LEU A 88 -4.84 8.83 -1.49
N ILE A 89 -4.13 9.49 -2.41
CA ILE A 89 -2.90 8.94 -2.98
C ILE A 89 -1.85 8.66 -1.88
N PRO A 90 -1.54 9.57 -0.93
CA PRO A 90 -0.63 9.28 0.17
C PRO A 90 -1.10 8.13 1.06
N LYS A 91 -2.41 8.06 1.34
CA LYS A 91 -3.01 6.96 2.12
C LYS A 91 -2.84 5.60 1.44
N LEU A 92 -2.94 5.54 0.11
CA LEU A 92 -2.74 4.31 -0.67
C LEU A 92 -1.27 3.99 -0.88
N LEU A 93 -0.40 5.00 -0.98
CA LEU A 93 1.03 4.80 -1.22
C LEU A 93 1.68 4.00 -0.09
N TRP A 94 1.28 4.25 1.16
CA TRP A 94 1.83 3.53 2.33
C TRP A 94 1.64 2.00 2.26
N PRO A 95 0.43 1.43 2.15
CA PRO A 95 0.26 -0.02 2.04
C PRO A 95 0.90 -0.59 0.76
N LEU A 96 0.93 0.17 -0.33
CA LEU A 96 1.59 -0.25 -1.59
C LEU A 96 3.12 -0.30 -1.50
N LEU A 97 3.72 0.42 -0.56
CA LEU A 97 5.16 0.38 -0.28
C LEU A 97 5.52 -0.67 0.77
N VAL A 98 4.67 -0.84 1.78
CA VAL A 98 4.91 -1.74 2.92
C VAL A 98 4.71 -3.22 2.55
N TYR A 99 3.73 -3.51 1.72
CA TYR A 99 3.38 -4.87 1.30
C TYR A 99 3.85 -5.16 -0.12
N ASP A 100 4.16 -6.42 -0.40
CA ASP A 100 4.44 -6.87 -1.76
C ASP A 100 3.15 -7.14 -2.52
N ILE A 101 2.62 -6.07 -3.13
CA ILE A 101 1.38 -6.10 -3.90
C ILE A 101 1.72 -6.21 -5.38
N CYS A 102 1.14 -7.21 -6.07
CA CYS A 102 1.29 -7.40 -7.51
C CYS A 102 0.97 -6.12 -8.29
N SER A 103 1.76 -5.83 -9.33
CA SER A 103 1.56 -4.67 -10.22
C SER A 103 0.16 -4.62 -10.82
N SER A 104 -0.44 -5.77 -11.15
CA SER A 104 -1.81 -5.86 -11.67
C SER A 104 -2.86 -5.26 -10.73
N LYS A 105 -2.71 -5.41 -9.41
CA LYS A 105 -3.61 -4.77 -8.42
C LYS A 105 -3.40 -3.26 -8.37
N VAL A 106 -2.15 -2.81 -8.48
CA VAL A 106 -1.81 -1.38 -8.54
C VAL A 106 -2.43 -0.73 -9.78
N GLU A 107 -2.32 -1.40 -10.93
CA GLU A 107 -2.91 -0.95 -12.20
C GLU A 107 -4.45 -0.88 -12.12
N ALA A 108 -5.08 -1.83 -11.43
CA ALA A 108 -6.53 -1.80 -11.19
C ALA A 108 -6.94 -0.56 -10.36
N ILE A 109 -6.25 -0.29 -9.26
CA ILE A 109 -6.47 0.92 -8.43
C ILE A 109 -6.28 2.18 -9.27
N GLU A 110 -5.23 2.22 -10.08
CA GLU A 110 -4.93 3.34 -10.96
C GLU A 110 -6.00 3.55 -12.04
N ALA A 111 -6.53 2.48 -12.62
CA ALA A 111 -7.64 2.54 -13.56
C ALA A 111 -8.91 3.14 -12.93
N GLU A 112 -9.23 2.76 -11.69
CA GLU A 112 -10.35 3.36 -10.95
C GLU A 112 -10.12 4.84 -10.69
N VAL A 113 -8.94 5.20 -10.16
CA VAL A 113 -8.56 6.59 -9.91
C VAL A 113 -8.65 7.43 -11.19
N ASN A 114 -8.17 6.90 -12.31
CA ASN A 114 -8.24 7.57 -13.61
C ASN A 114 -9.68 7.84 -14.05
N LYS A 115 -10.58 6.87 -13.86
CA LYS A 115 -12.01 7.02 -14.19
C LYS A 115 -12.66 8.15 -13.40
N TYR A 116 -12.39 8.25 -12.10
CA TYR A 116 -12.91 9.35 -11.27
C TYR A 116 -12.26 10.69 -11.60
N THR A 117 -10.95 10.70 -11.81
CA THR A 117 -10.18 11.90 -12.15
C THR A 117 -10.69 12.54 -13.44
N ARG A 118 -10.93 11.75 -14.49
CA ARG A 118 -11.50 12.23 -15.77
C ARG A 118 -12.87 12.87 -15.58
N LYS A 119 -13.74 12.22 -14.80
CA LYS A 119 -15.08 12.73 -14.49
C LYS A 119 -15.03 14.05 -13.71
N TRP A 120 -14.12 14.18 -12.76
CA TRP A 120 -14.00 15.40 -11.95
C TRP A 120 -13.30 16.55 -12.69
N LEU A 121 -12.40 16.25 -13.62
CA LEU A 121 -11.77 17.24 -14.50
C LEU A 121 -12.65 17.66 -15.70
N GLY A 122 -13.73 16.93 -15.99
CA GLY A 122 -14.52 17.15 -17.20
C GLY A 122 -13.81 16.76 -18.50
N VAL A 123 -12.83 15.84 -18.41
CA VAL A 123 -11.99 15.42 -19.54
C VAL A 123 -12.63 14.25 -20.28
N PRO A 124 -12.53 14.17 -21.62
CA PRO A 124 -13.07 13.05 -22.38
C PRO A 124 -12.53 11.69 -21.90
N PRO A 125 -13.37 10.64 -21.89
CA PRO A 125 -12.95 9.30 -21.48
C PRO A 125 -11.84 8.73 -22.38
N GLY A 126 -11.79 9.16 -23.65
CA GLY A 126 -10.77 8.74 -24.63
C GLY A 126 -9.41 9.41 -24.51
N LEU A 127 -9.20 10.37 -23.59
CA LEU A 127 -7.88 10.98 -23.41
C LEU A 127 -6.87 9.91 -22.95
N SER A 128 -5.70 9.80 -23.57
CA SER A 128 -4.70 8.82 -23.14
C SER A 128 -4.20 9.07 -21.70
N ASN A 129 -3.90 8.00 -20.95
CA ASN A 129 -3.26 8.12 -19.63
C ASN A 129 -1.93 8.89 -19.74
N MET A 130 -1.17 8.68 -20.82
CA MET A 130 0.08 9.39 -21.06
C MET A 130 -0.13 10.90 -21.15
N ALA A 131 -1.17 11.37 -21.86
CA ALA A 131 -1.48 12.79 -21.93
C ALA A 131 -1.88 13.37 -20.56
N MET A 132 -2.59 12.59 -19.73
CA MET A 132 -3.00 13.01 -18.38
C MET A 132 -1.82 13.17 -17.41
N TYR A 133 -0.80 12.30 -17.51
CA TYR A 133 0.38 12.30 -16.61
C TYR A 133 1.62 12.97 -17.22
N CYS A 134 1.51 13.55 -18.42
CA CYS A 134 2.64 14.15 -19.11
C CYS A 134 3.13 15.42 -18.39
N ARG A 135 4.42 15.47 -18.02
CA ARG A 135 5.05 16.69 -17.46
C ARG A 135 5.47 17.70 -18.53
N LYS A 136 5.65 17.24 -19.78
CA LYS A 136 6.13 18.06 -20.90
C LYS A 136 4.97 18.68 -21.71
N ALA A 137 3.73 18.27 -21.48
CA ALA A 137 2.58 18.85 -22.14
C ALA A 137 2.32 20.29 -21.62
N LYS A 138 1.59 21.08 -22.43
CA LYS A 138 1.11 22.41 -22.03
C LYS A 138 0.22 22.35 -20.79
N LEU A 139 -0.63 21.32 -20.70
CA LEU A 139 -1.45 21.04 -19.52
C LEU A 139 -0.65 20.18 -18.53
N LYS A 140 -0.20 20.78 -17.43
CA LYS A 140 0.49 20.07 -16.34
C LYS A 140 -0.48 19.81 -15.20
N LEU A 141 -1.04 18.60 -15.16
CA LEU A 141 -1.92 18.22 -14.06
C LEU A 141 -1.11 17.90 -12.81
N PRO A 142 -1.59 18.29 -11.62
CA PRO A 142 -0.93 18.02 -10.34
C PRO A 142 -1.01 16.54 -9.90
N ILE A 143 -1.15 15.58 -10.82
CA ILE A 143 -1.42 14.18 -10.49
C ILE A 143 -0.25 13.34 -11.01
N LYS A 144 0.21 12.38 -10.21
CA LYS A 144 1.30 11.47 -10.57
C LYS A 144 0.75 10.06 -10.76
N TYR A 145 1.33 9.35 -11.72
CA TYR A 145 1.08 7.93 -11.92
C TYR A 145 1.47 7.16 -10.65
N ILE A 146 0.58 6.33 -10.11
CA ILE A 146 0.75 5.66 -8.80
C ILE A 146 1.91 4.69 -8.88
N LEU A 147 1.93 3.83 -9.90
CA LEU A 147 3.00 2.86 -10.11
C LEU A 147 4.37 3.53 -10.30
N ARG A 148 4.42 4.69 -10.95
CA ARG A 148 5.66 5.48 -11.05
C ARG A 148 6.12 5.98 -9.68
N SER A 149 5.18 6.37 -8.82
CA SER A 149 5.49 6.86 -7.47
C SER A 149 6.05 5.75 -6.58
N ILE A 150 5.53 4.53 -6.72
CA ILE A 150 6.05 3.34 -6.05
C ILE A 150 7.44 2.98 -6.55
N ASN A 151 7.65 2.93 -7.87
CA ASN A 151 8.95 2.58 -8.44
C ASN A 151 10.04 3.60 -8.07
N ALA A 152 9.70 4.89 -8.06
CA ALA A 152 10.61 5.94 -7.61
C ALA A 152 10.98 5.74 -6.14
N ALA A 153 9.98 5.53 -5.26
CA ALA A 153 10.24 5.28 -3.86
C ALA A 153 11.10 4.02 -3.64
N LYS A 154 10.82 2.92 -4.35
CA LYS A 154 11.64 1.70 -4.27
C LYS A 154 13.09 1.93 -4.74
N GLN A 155 13.32 2.77 -5.75
CA GLN A 155 14.68 3.14 -6.19
C GLN A 155 15.43 3.94 -5.13
N ASP A 156 14.76 4.85 -4.42
CA ASP A 156 15.37 5.64 -3.34
C ASP A 156 15.80 4.77 -2.13
N TYR A 157 15.18 3.60 -1.95
CA TYR A 157 15.51 2.64 -0.89
C TYR A 157 16.45 1.50 -1.32
N SER A 158 16.70 1.32 -2.61
CA SER A 158 17.76 0.41 -3.05
C SER A 158 19.10 1.03 -2.67
N PRO A 159 19.90 0.40 -1.79
CA PRO A 159 21.23 0.89 -1.51
C PRO A 159 21.95 0.97 -2.84
N SER A 160 22.43 2.17 -3.17
CA SER A 160 23.32 2.38 -4.29
C SER A 160 24.43 1.35 -4.22
N SER A 161 24.37 0.34 -5.08
CA SER A 161 25.53 -0.43 -5.51
C SER A 161 26.40 0.55 -6.29
N HIS A 162 27.09 1.43 -5.58
CA HIS A 162 28.20 2.19 -6.13
C HIS A 162 29.42 1.26 -6.20
N PRO A 163 30.15 1.26 -7.32
CA PRO A 163 31.35 0.44 -7.52
C PRO A 163 32.49 0.84 -6.59
#